data_AF-A0A370IFM1-F1
#
_entry.id   AF-A0A370IFM1-F1
#
_cell.length_a   1.000
_cell.length_b   1.000
_cell.length_c   1.000
_cell.angle_alpha   90.00
_cell.angle_beta   90.00
_cell.angle_gamma   90.00
#
_symmetry.space_group_name_H-M   'P 1'
#
loop_
_entity.id
_entity.type
_entity.pdbx_description
1 polymer ?
#
loop_
_entity_poly.entity_id
_entity_poly.type
_entity_poly.pdbx_seq_one_letter_code
_entity_poly.pdbx_strand_id
1 'polypeptide(L)'
;DTIVDSTLFHSMPVELRQGYQESIVRAAAPGASYFVLVFARGTMPQGPVNPVTEDELREVVGAYWTIDEIRPARIHANVAPNFGDGFRDFAGTDIRKEDNGRMSIPAWLLSAHLA
;
A
#
# COMPACT_ATOMS: atom_id res chain seq x y z
N ASP A 1 7.73 8.02 -16.59
CA ASP A 1 6.37 7.84 -17.12
C ASP A 1 5.52 6.92 -16.22
N THR A 2 6.13 6.08 -15.38
CA THR A 2 5.41 5.26 -14.39
C THR A 2 6.06 5.36 -13.01
N ILE A 3 5.25 5.42 -11.96
CA ILE A 3 5.67 5.31 -10.57
C ILE A 3 4.97 4.10 -9.96
N VAL A 4 5.74 3.25 -9.28
CA VAL A 4 5.21 2.11 -8.52
C VAL A 4 5.66 2.26 -7.08
N ASP A 5 4.69 2.44 -6.19
CA ASP A 5 4.88 2.39 -4.75
C ASP A 5 4.35 1.03 -4.25
N SER A 6 5.28 0.16 -3.89
CA SER A 6 4.95 -1.06 -3.17
C SER A 6 5.44 -0.90 -1.74
N THR A 7 4.49 -0.79 -0.82
CA THR A 7 4.72 -0.78 0.62
C THR A 7 5.51 0.39 1.21
N LEU A 8 5.72 1.50 0.50
CA LEU A 8 6.36 2.69 1.09
C LEU A 8 5.33 3.61 1.74
N PHE A 9 4.23 3.90 1.05
CA PHE A 9 3.22 4.87 1.51
C PHE A 9 2.72 4.62 2.95
N HIS A 10 2.47 3.36 3.32
CA HIS A 10 1.99 3.01 4.67
C HIS A 10 3.13 2.80 5.67
N SER A 11 4.38 2.70 5.24
CA SER A 11 5.54 2.59 6.14
C SER A 11 6.07 3.93 6.62
N MET A 12 5.67 5.03 5.96
CA MET A 12 6.01 6.38 6.41
C MET A 12 5.07 6.88 7.51
N PRO A 13 5.54 7.78 8.39
CA PRO A 13 4.67 8.58 9.25
C PRO A 13 3.58 9.30 8.46
N VAL A 14 2.38 9.42 9.04
CA VAL A 14 1.19 9.95 8.35
C VAL A 14 1.42 11.38 7.88
N GLU A 15 2.12 12.19 8.67
CA GLU A 15 2.48 13.58 8.38
C GLU A 15 3.36 13.74 7.13
N LEU A 16 4.06 12.69 6.69
CA LEU A 16 4.91 12.76 5.50
C LEU A 16 4.14 12.48 4.20
N ARG A 17 2.90 11.98 4.27
CA ARG A 17 2.15 11.55 3.07
C ARG A 17 1.92 12.68 2.08
N GLN A 18 1.63 13.89 2.57
CA GLN A 18 1.44 15.07 1.72
C GLN A 18 2.72 15.40 0.94
N GLY A 19 3.83 15.62 1.66
CA GLY A 19 5.12 15.93 1.04
C GLY A 19 5.65 14.80 0.15
N TYR A 20 5.29 13.55 0.45
CA TYR A 20 5.57 12.41 -0.41
C TYR A 20 4.81 12.50 -1.74
N GLN A 21 3.49 12.74 -1.72
CA GLN A 21 2.70 12.93 -2.94
C GLN A 21 3.22 14.10 -3.79
N GLU A 22 3.50 15.25 -3.18
CA GLU A 22 4.10 16.40 -3.87
C GLU A 22 5.44 16.05 -4.53
N SER A 23 6.25 15.22 -3.88
CA SER A 23 7.55 14.80 -4.40
C SER A 23 7.43 13.83 -5.57
N ILE A 24 6.52 12.87 -5.52
CA ILE A 24 6.34 11.91 -6.63
C ILE A 24 5.63 12.54 -7.83
N VAL A 25 4.71 13.50 -7.61
CA VAL A 25 4.12 14.31 -8.69
C VAL A 25 5.19 15.13 -9.39
N ARG A 26 6.08 15.80 -8.64
CA ARG A 26 7.19 16.58 -9.23
C ARG A 26 8.15 15.72 -10.05
N ALA A 27 8.31 14.45 -9.70
CA ALA A 27 9.15 13.50 -10.44
C ALA A 27 8.43 12.87 -11.65
N ALA A 28 7.12 13.02 -11.77
CA ALA A 28 6.31 12.42 -12.81
C ALA A 28 6.33 13.23 -14.10
N ALA A 29 6.33 12.53 -15.24
CA ALA A 29 6.05 13.16 -16.53
C ALA A 29 4.53 13.41 -16.67
N PRO A 30 4.08 14.39 -17.48
CA PRO A 30 2.67 14.53 -17.83
C PRO A 30 2.08 13.21 -18.34
N GLY A 31 0.88 12.83 -17.88
CA GLY A 31 0.26 11.56 -18.24
C GLY A 31 0.86 10.32 -17.56
N ALA A 32 1.77 10.47 -16.59
CA ALA A 32 2.39 9.33 -15.94
C ALA A 32 1.39 8.48 -15.16
N SER A 33 1.58 7.16 -15.17
CA SER A 33 0.79 6.23 -14.36
C SER A 33 1.38 6.07 -12.97
N TYR A 34 0.52 5.99 -11.96
CA TYR A 34 0.88 5.73 -10.58
C TYR A 34 0.14 4.49 -10.07
N PHE A 35 0.90 3.52 -9.58
CA PHE A 35 0.38 2.33 -8.93
C PHE A 35 0.85 2.29 -7.48
N VAL A 36 -0.08 2.13 -6.54
CA VAL A 36 0.26 1.99 -5.12
C VAL A 36 -0.39 0.74 -4.53
N LEU A 37 0.44 -0.09 -3.90
CA LEU A 37 0.04 -1.28 -3.16
C LEU A 37 0.30 -1.07 -1.67
N VAL A 38 -0.77 -0.88 -0.90
CA VAL A 38 -0.70 -0.53 0.52
C VAL A 38 -1.46 -1.51 1.40
N PHE A 39 -1.01 -1.68 2.65
CA PHE A 39 -1.77 -2.46 3.61
C PHE A 39 -3.15 -1.88 3.86
N ALA A 40 -4.15 -2.76 3.82
CA ALA A 40 -5.52 -2.43 4.21
C ALA A 40 -5.65 -2.52 5.73
N ARG A 41 -6.26 -1.50 6.35
CA ARG A 41 -6.38 -1.40 7.82
C ARG A 41 -7.11 -2.60 8.45
N GLY A 42 -8.17 -3.09 7.80
CA GLY A 42 -9.08 -4.15 8.27
C GLY A 42 -8.64 -4.92 9.51
N THR A 43 -7.95 -6.04 9.31
CA THR A 43 -7.50 -6.94 10.40
C THR A 43 -6.09 -6.64 10.90
N MET A 44 -5.47 -5.55 10.46
CA MET A 44 -4.10 -5.24 10.86
C MET A 44 -4.06 -4.67 12.29
N PRO A 45 -3.11 -5.13 13.11
CA PRO A 45 -2.92 -4.61 14.46
C PRO A 45 -2.35 -3.19 14.42
N GLN A 46 -2.50 -2.46 15.52
CA GLN A 46 -1.75 -1.23 15.74
C GLN A 46 -0.26 -1.58 15.84
N GLY A 47 0.58 -0.79 15.18
CA GLY A 47 1.99 -1.14 15.06
C GLY A 47 2.81 -0.04 14.38
N PRO A 48 4.02 -0.38 13.90
CA PRO A 48 4.94 0.61 13.33
C PRO A 48 4.54 1.08 11.92
N VAL A 49 3.54 0.44 11.32
CA VAL A 49 3.01 0.80 10.00
C VAL A 49 1.66 1.48 10.14
N ASN A 50 1.31 2.29 9.13
CA ASN A 50 0.11 3.10 9.08
C ASN A 50 -0.83 2.57 7.98
N PRO A 51 -1.50 1.42 8.18
CA PRO A 51 -2.40 0.86 7.17
C PRO A 51 -3.62 1.78 6.98
N VAL A 52 -4.21 1.72 5.79
CA VAL A 52 -5.22 2.71 5.36
C VAL A 52 -6.56 2.07 5.02
N THR A 53 -7.62 2.88 5.15
CA THR A 53 -8.91 2.58 4.52
C THR A 53 -8.87 2.97 3.04
N GLU A 54 -9.86 2.51 2.26
CA GLU A 54 -10.05 2.97 0.88
C GLU A 54 -10.25 4.49 0.82
N ASP A 55 -11.08 5.04 1.71
CA ASP A 55 -11.41 6.46 1.76
C ASP A 55 -10.19 7.33 2.06
N GLU A 56 -9.35 6.95 3.02
CA GLU A 56 -8.11 7.67 3.34
C GLU A 56 -7.12 7.64 2.17
N LEU A 57 -7.02 6.49 1.49
CA LEU A 57 -6.16 6.38 0.32
C LEU A 57 -6.67 7.28 -0.82
N ARG A 58 -7.99 7.28 -1.04
CA ARG A 58 -8.66 8.11 -2.04
C ARG A 58 -8.48 9.60 -1.76
N GLU A 59 -8.65 10.02 -0.52
CA GLU A 59 -8.49 11.41 -0.08
C GLU A 59 -7.05 11.90 -0.33
N VAL A 60 -6.05 11.16 0.15
CA VAL A 60 -4.65 11.60 0.07
C VAL A 60 -4.12 11.57 -1.36
N VAL A 61 -4.39 10.51 -2.12
CA VAL A 61 -3.87 10.38 -3.50
C VAL A 61 -4.68 11.25 -4.47
N GLY A 62 -6.00 11.34 -4.29
CA GLY A 62 -6.90 12.09 -5.17
C GLY A 62 -6.71 13.60 -5.13
N ALA A 63 -6.03 14.12 -4.11
CA ALA A 63 -5.61 15.53 -4.06
C ALA A 63 -4.56 15.89 -5.13
N TYR A 64 -3.89 14.89 -5.72
CA TYR A 64 -2.74 15.08 -6.62
C TYR A 64 -2.86 14.34 -7.96
N TRP A 65 -3.59 13.24 -7.98
CA TRP A 65 -3.70 12.33 -9.13
C TRP A 65 -5.17 12.11 -9.50
N THR A 66 -5.42 11.85 -10.79
CA THR A 66 -6.71 11.31 -11.23
C THR A 66 -6.73 9.81 -10.92
N ILE A 67 -7.58 9.40 -9.98
CA ILE A 67 -7.69 7.98 -9.59
C ILE A 67 -8.54 7.23 -10.62
N ASP A 68 -7.99 6.15 -11.17
CA ASP A 68 -8.66 5.27 -12.12
C ASP A 68 -9.41 4.13 -11.40
N GLU A 69 -8.76 3.49 -10.43
CA GLU A 69 -9.33 2.38 -9.67
C GLU A 69 -8.72 2.33 -8.27
N ILE A 70 -9.53 1.95 -7.27
CA ILE A 70 -9.05 1.40 -6.02
C ILE A 70 -9.79 0.09 -5.81
N ARG A 71 -9.05 -1.00 -5.59
CA ARG A 71 -9.65 -2.32 -5.40
C ARG A 71 -8.95 -3.14 -4.32
N PRO A 72 -9.65 -4.08 -3.68
CA PRO A 72 -9.02 -5.05 -2.80
C PRO A 72 -7.92 -5.83 -3.54
N ALA A 73 -6.80 -6.04 -2.86
CA ALA A 73 -5.63 -6.76 -3.34
C ALA A 73 -4.95 -7.49 -2.18
N ARG A 74 -3.81 -8.14 -2.45
CA ARG A 74 -2.98 -8.76 -1.42
C ARG A 74 -1.50 -8.54 -1.70
N ILE A 75 -0.72 -8.26 -0.64
CA ILE A 75 0.74 -8.22 -0.70
C ILE A 75 1.25 -9.63 -0.44
N HIS A 76 2.01 -10.19 -1.37
CA HIS A 76 2.62 -11.51 -1.22
C HIS A 76 4.05 -11.37 -0.68
N ALA A 77 4.32 -11.95 0.48
CA ALA A 77 5.59 -11.90 1.18
C ALA A 77 6.26 -13.28 1.26
N ASN A 78 7.59 -13.28 1.15
CA ASN A 78 8.40 -14.42 1.55
C ASN A 78 8.65 -14.32 3.05
N VAL A 79 8.04 -15.21 3.83
CA VAL A 79 8.18 -15.22 5.29
C VAL A 79 9.11 -16.36 5.67
N ALA A 80 10.20 -16.03 6.37
CA ALA A 80 11.11 -17.05 6.86
C ALA A 80 10.37 -17.99 7.84
N PRO A 81 10.60 -19.32 7.81
CA PRO A 81 9.86 -20.26 8.65
C PRO A 81 9.92 -19.95 10.15
N ASN A 82 11.05 -19.45 10.63
CA ASN A 82 11.27 -19.06 12.02
C ASN A 82 10.62 -17.71 12.41
N PHE A 83 10.05 -16.98 11.45
CA PHE A 83 9.38 -15.71 11.68
C PHE A 83 7.84 -15.83 11.61
N GLY A 84 7.30 -17.05 11.48
CA GLY A 84 5.87 -17.27 11.24
C GLY A 84 4.96 -16.69 12.33
N ASP A 85 5.34 -16.80 13.61
CA ASP A 85 4.54 -16.26 14.71
C ASP A 85 4.66 -14.73 14.81
N GLY A 86 5.88 -14.18 14.71
CA GLY A 86 6.09 -12.73 14.66
C GLY A 86 5.45 -12.06 13.44
N PHE A 87 5.29 -12.79 12.34
CA PHE A 87 4.57 -12.32 11.17
C PHE A 87 3.07 -12.13 11.43
N ARG A 88 2.44 -12.99 12.25
CA ARG A 88 1.05 -12.79 12.67
C ARG A 88 0.88 -11.58 13.56
N ASP A 89 1.81 -11.38 14.50
CA ASP A 89 1.80 -10.20 15.38
C ASP A 89 1.95 -8.89 14.60
N PHE A 90 2.64 -8.92 13.46
CA PHE A 90 2.79 -7.78 12.56
C PHE A 90 1.60 -7.60 11.60
N ALA A 91 1.20 -8.67 10.92
CA ALA A 91 0.27 -8.62 9.78
C ALA A 91 -1.19 -8.92 10.14
N GLY A 92 -1.46 -9.26 11.39
CA GLY A 92 -2.80 -9.53 11.89
C GLY A 92 -3.32 -10.92 11.53
N THR A 93 -4.64 -11.05 11.43
CA THR A 93 -5.30 -12.36 11.40
C THR A 93 -5.70 -12.83 10.01
N ASP A 94 -5.89 -11.95 9.02
CA ASP A 94 -6.22 -12.31 7.62
C ASP A 94 -4.95 -12.66 6.81
N ILE A 95 -4.14 -13.56 7.33
CA ILE A 95 -2.96 -14.03 6.62
C ILE A 95 -3.29 -15.31 5.88
N ARG A 96 -3.00 -15.32 4.58
CA ARG A 96 -3.23 -16.48 3.71
C ARG A 96 -1.91 -17.16 3.36
N LYS A 97 -1.89 -18.49 3.43
CA LYS A 97 -0.85 -19.32 2.79
C LYS A 97 -1.20 -19.48 1.32
N GLU A 98 -0.27 -19.14 0.43
CA GLU A 98 -0.43 -19.26 -1.02
C GLU A 98 0.16 -20.57 -1.53
N ASP A 99 -0.36 -21.06 -2.66
CA ASP A 99 0.08 -22.31 -3.29
C ASP A 99 1.55 -22.29 -3.73
N ASN A 100 2.12 -21.09 -3.92
CA ASN A 100 3.53 -20.90 -4.27
C ASN A 100 4.46 -20.77 -3.05
N GLY A 101 3.97 -21.11 -1.85
CA GLY A 101 4.73 -21.07 -0.60
C GLY A 101 4.88 -19.67 0.02
N ARG A 102 4.31 -18.64 -0.59
CA ARG A 102 4.28 -17.29 -0.01
C ARG A 102 3.17 -17.18 1.04
N MET A 103 3.30 -16.18 1.90
CA MET A 103 2.19 -15.70 2.71
C MET A 103 1.65 -14.42 2.06
N SER A 104 0.38 -14.10 2.25
CA SER A 104 -0.14 -12.80 1.82
C SER A 104 -1.03 -12.13 2.84
N ILE A 105 -1.12 -10.81 2.75
CA ILE A 105 -1.82 -9.91 3.68
C ILE A 105 -2.77 -8.99 2.87
N PRO A 106 -3.94 -8.61 3.38
CA PRO A 106 -4.86 -7.70 2.71
C PRO A 106 -4.22 -6.36 2.37
N ALA A 107 -4.54 -5.87 1.19
CA ALA A 107 -4.04 -4.63 0.65
C ALA A 107 -5.11 -3.90 -0.17
N TRP A 108 -4.87 -2.63 -0.43
CA TRP A 108 -5.48 -1.90 -1.54
C TRP A 108 -4.47 -1.80 -2.67
N LEU A 109 -4.92 -2.05 -3.89
CA LEU A 109 -4.21 -1.62 -5.08
C LEU A 109 -4.97 -0.42 -5.66
N LEU A 110 -4.27 0.69 -5.83
CA LEU A 110 -4.75 1.86 -6.54
C LEU A 110 -3.97 2.04 -7.83
N SER A 111 -4.67 2.36 -8.91
CA SER A 111 -4.11 2.89 -10.16
C SER A 111 -4.62 4.29 -10.40
N ALA A 112 -3.75 5.17 -10.86
CA ALA A 112 -4.04 6.56 -11.17
C ALA A 112 -3.15 7.07 -12.30
N HIS A 113 -3.48 8.24 -12.82
CA HIS A 113 -2.64 8.96 -13.76
C HIS A 113 -2.54 10.45 -13.42
N LEU A 114 -1.42 11.05 -13.82
CA LEU A 114 -1.24 12.49 -13.75
C LEU A 114 -1.96 13.14 -14.93
N ALA A 115 -2.83 14.11 -14.63
CA ALA A 115 -3.59 14.86 -15.64
C ALA A 115 -2.70 15.66 -16.60
#